data_AF-A0A971XY12-F1
#
_entry.id   AF-A0A971XY12-F1
#
_cell.length_a   1.000
_cell.length_b   1.000
_cell.length_c   1.000
_cell.angle_alpha   90.00
_cell.angle_beta   90.00
_cell.angle_gamma   90.00
#
_symmetry.space_group_name_H-M   'P 1'
#
loop_
_entity.id
_entity.type
_entity.pdbx_description
1 polymer ?
#
loop_
_entity_poly.entity_id
_entity_poly.type
_entity_poly.pdbx_seq_one_letter_code
_entity_poly.pdbx_strand_id
1 'polypeptide(L)'
;MKIIVIDGQGGKIGTSIVKQLKQSIPGLGLMAIGTNSIATASMLKAGADCGASGENPVVVNCRDADIIIGPLGILLADSLLGEVTPAMAQAIAQSPAQKILIPNSKCKVMVTGVRDMALSEYIQLAIELVTDLIGGQFNMQNNDNGQTL
;
A
#
# COMPACT_ATOMS: atom_id res chain seq x y z
N MET A 1 14.42 -7.93 4.33
CA MET A 1 13.51 -7.11 3.52
C MET A 1 12.46 -6.51 4.45
N LYS A 2 12.23 -5.20 4.39
CA LYS A 2 11.27 -4.45 5.17
C LYS A 2 10.09 -4.07 4.28
N ILE A 3 8.93 -4.69 4.54
CA ILE A 3 7.68 -4.42 3.82
C ILE A 3 6.73 -3.70 4.77
N ILE A 4 6.22 -2.56 4.30
CA ILE A 4 5.32 -1.71 5.07
C ILE A 4 3.96 -1.66 4.36
N VAL A 5 2.90 -1.96 5.11
CA VAL A 5 1.52 -1.69 4.70
C VAL A 5 1.07 -0.41 5.39
N ILE A 6 0.78 0.62 4.60
CA ILE A 6 0.25 1.89 5.11
C ILE A 6 -1.22 1.99 4.73
N ASP A 7 -2.09 2.30 5.69
CA ASP A 7 -3.50 2.59 5.43
C ASP A 7 -4.01 3.64 6.42
N GLY A 8 -5.14 4.25 6.11
CA GLY A 8 -5.83 5.16 7.00
C GLY A 8 -7.29 4.82 7.19
N GLN A 9 -8.05 5.77 7.72
CA GLN A 9 -9.48 5.59 7.97
C GLN A 9 -9.74 4.31 8.79
N GLY A 10 -10.57 3.40 8.31
CA GLY A 10 -10.84 2.11 8.97
C GLY A 10 -9.81 1.01 8.72
N GLY A 11 -8.77 1.24 7.91
CA GLY A 11 -7.74 0.24 7.60
C GLY A 11 -8.20 -0.92 6.70
N LYS A 12 -9.29 -0.75 5.94
CA LYS A 12 -9.93 -1.86 5.20
C LYS A 12 -9.07 -2.40 4.07
N ILE A 13 -8.36 -1.53 3.35
CA ILE A 13 -7.53 -1.94 2.20
C ILE A 13 -6.28 -2.63 2.73
N GLY A 14 -5.60 -2.01 3.69
CA GLY A 14 -4.43 -2.57 4.37
C GLY A 14 -4.73 -3.90 5.03
N THR A 15 -5.89 -4.05 5.68
CA THR A 15 -6.33 -5.33 6.27
C THR A 15 -6.42 -6.45 5.22
N SER A 16 -7.01 -6.15 4.06
CA SER A 16 -7.12 -7.13 2.98
C SER A 16 -5.75 -7.51 2.41
N ILE A 17 -4.87 -6.52 2.21
CA ILE A 17 -3.50 -6.73 1.74
C ILE A 17 -2.73 -7.61 2.73
N VAL A 18 -2.72 -7.26 4.03
CA VAL A 18 -2.03 -8.03 5.07
C VAL A 18 -2.51 -9.48 5.08
N LYS A 19 -3.83 -9.69 5.09
CA LYS A 19 -4.40 -11.04 5.13
C LYS A 19 -3.97 -11.88 3.93
N GLN A 20 -4.06 -11.32 2.72
CA GLN A 20 -3.71 -12.04 1.50
C GLN A 20 -2.21 -12.29 1.40
N LEU A 21 -1.35 -11.32 1.75
CA LEU A 21 0.10 -11.52 1.77
C LEU A 21 0.49 -12.64 2.74
N LYS A 22 -0.10 -12.67 3.94
CA LYS A 22 0.17 -13.72 4.94
C LYS A 22 -0.32 -15.10 4.51
N GLN A 23 -1.38 -15.16 3.70
CA GLN A 23 -1.88 -16.40 3.11
C GLN A 23 -0.98 -16.88 1.98
N SER A 24 -0.58 -15.99 1.06
CA SER A 24 0.25 -16.32 -0.10
C SER A 24 1.70 -16.64 0.27
N ILE A 25 2.26 -15.94 1.26
CA ILE A 25 3.66 -16.08 1.68
C ILE A 25 3.70 -16.22 3.21
N PRO A 26 3.49 -17.45 3.74
CA PRO A 26 3.57 -17.71 5.17
C PRO A 26 4.94 -17.30 5.73
N GLY A 27 4.93 -16.55 6.84
CA GLY A 27 6.16 -16.08 7.48
C GLY A 27 6.74 -14.77 6.92
N LEU A 28 6.13 -14.18 5.89
CA LEU A 28 6.52 -12.85 5.40
C LEU A 28 6.36 -11.80 6.51
N GLY A 29 7.43 -11.09 6.86
CA GLY A 29 7.40 -10.01 7.84
C GLY A 29 6.73 -8.75 7.27
N LEU A 30 5.64 -8.29 7.92
CA LEU A 30 4.85 -7.13 7.54
C LEU A 30 4.75 -6.15 8.71
N MET A 31 5.09 -4.89 8.44
CA MET A 31 4.86 -3.78 9.36
C MET A 31 3.60 -3.02 8.94
N ALA A 32 2.63 -2.90 9.85
CA ALA A 32 1.42 -2.13 9.65
C ALA A 32 1.58 -0.71 10.21
N ILE A 33 1.49 0.30 9.36
CA ILE A 33 1.50 1.70 9.79
C ILE A 33 0.17 2.34 9.44
N GLY A 34 -0.67 2.56 10.45
CA GLY A 34 -1.89 3.32 10.28
C GLY A 34 -1.64 4.82 10.37
N THR A 35 -2.28 5.62 9.53
CA THR A 35 -2.35 7.07 9.76
C THR A 35 -3.13 7.40 11.04
N ASN A 36 -3.94 6.45 11.52
CA ASN A 36 -4.62 6.47 12.82
C ASN A 36 -4.58 5.08 13.50
N SER A 37 -4.94 5.03 14.79
CA SER A 37 -4.88 3.81 15.59
C SER A 37 -5.87 2.71 15.19
N ILE A 38 -7.02 3.06 14.61
CA ILE A 38 -8.01 2.08 14.14
C ILE A 38 -7.45 1.32 12.93
N ALA A 39 -6.87 2.02 11.96
CA ALA A 39 -6.26 1.40 10.80
C ALA A 39 -5.13 0.44 11.20
N THR A 40 -4.25 0.85 12.11
CA THR A 40 -3.18 0.00 12.66
C THR A 40 -3.74 -1.23 13.34
N ALA A 41 -4.72 -1.06 14.24
CA ALA A 41 -5.32 -2.17 14.97
C ALA A 41 -6.01 -3.19 14.04
N SER A 42 -6.68 -2.73 12.98
CA SER A 42 -7.30 -3.58 11.98
C SER A 42 -6.26 -4.44 11.24
N MET A 43 -5.16 -3.83 10.81
CA MET A 43 -4.07 -4.53 10.12
C MET A 43 -3.32 -5.52 11.03
N LEU A 44 -3.10 -5.17 12.31
CA LEU A 44 -2.53 -6.10 13.29
C LEU A 44 -3.43 -7.32 13.50
N LYS A 45 -4.74 -7.11 13.66
CA LYS A 45 -5.72 -8.21 13.73
C LYS A 45 -5.74 -9.09 12.48
N ALA A 46 -5.37 -8.52 11.33
CA ALA A 46 -5.27 -9.24 10.07
C ALA A 46 -4.01 -10.11 9.97
N GLY A 47 -3.04 -9.94 10.88
CA GLY A 47 -1.84 -10.77 10.98
C GLY A 47 -0.52 -10.06 10.73
N ALA A 48 -0.48 -8.72 10.66
CA ALA A 48 0.79 -7.99 10.60
C ALA A 48 1.62 -8.21 11.89
N ASP A 49 2.95 -8.29 11.77
CA ASP A 49 3.83 -8.72 12.86
C ASP A 49 4.08 -7.62 13.88
N CYS A 50 4.12 -6.37 13.41
CA CYS A 50 4.26 -5.19 14.24
C CYS A 50 3.51 -4.03 13.62
N GLY A 51 3.20 -3.01 14.45
CA GLY A 51 2.50 -1.85 13.95
C GLY A 51 2.62 -0.63 14.84
N ALA A 52 2.49 0.52 14.20
CA ALA A 52 2.58 1.84 14.81
C ALA A 52 1.62 2.80 14.11
N SER A 53 1.29 3.92 14.75
CA SER A 53 0.30 4.87 14.21
C SER A 53 0.81 6.30 14.21
N GLY A 54 0.42 7.07 13.20
CA GLY A 54 0.68 8.52 13.11
C GLY A 54 1.87 8.88 12.22
N GLU A 55 2.21 10.18 12.21
CA GLU A 55 3.16 10.77 11.26
C GLU A 55 4.58 10.23 11.42
N ASN A 56 5.10 10.22 12.64
CA ASN A 56 6.50 9.85 12.86
C ASN A 56 6.80 8.38 12.49
N PRO A 57 5.94 7.39 12.78
CA PRO A 57 6.13 6.03 12.26
C PRO A 57 6.26 5.95 10.74
N VAL A 58 5.45 6.71 9.98
CA VAL A 58 5.58 6.79 8.52
C VAL A 58 6.95 7.37 8.15
N VAL A 59 7.29 8.54 8.72
CA VAL A 59 8.54 9.26 8.41
C VAL A 59 9.79 8.45 8.71
N VAL A 60 9.81 7.72 9.83
CA VAL A 60 10.97 6.92 10.23
C VAL A 60 11.08 5.66 9.37
N ASN A 61 9.99 4.91 9.23
CA ASN A 61 10.07 3.59 8.62
C ASN A 61 10.15 3.62 7.09
N CYS A 62 9.72 4.70 6.43
CA CYS A 62 9.87 4.83 4.98
C CYS A 62 11.33 5.01 4.54
N ARG A 63 12.27 5.37 5.44
CA ARG A 63 13.66 5.68 5.06
C ARG A 63 14.44 4.46 4.55
N ASP A 64 14.13 3.30 5.10
CA ASP A 64 14.80 2.01 4.90
C ASP A 64 13.83 0.91 4.49
N ALA A 65 12.62 1.27 4.04
CA ALA A 65 11.67 0.32 3.48
C ALA A 65 12.15 -0.18 2.12
N ASP A 66 11.91 -1.46 1.84
CA ASP A 66 12.12 -2.05 0.51
C ASP A 66 10.84 -1.97 -0.34
N ILE A 67 9.68 -2.20 0.30
CA ILE A 67 8.35 -2.14 -0.33
C ILE A 67 7.39 -1.37 0.57
N ILE A 68 6.64 -0.44 -0.03
CA ILE A 68 5.51 0.24 0.60
C ILE A 68 4.25 -0.06 -0.20
N ILE A 69 3.22 -0.57 0.48
CA ILE A 69 1.94 -0.93 -0.13
C ILE A 69 0.78 -0.25 0.59
N GLY A 70 -0.22 0.21 -0.14
CA GLY A 70 -1.38 0.89 0.46
C GLY A 70 -2.29 1.58 -0.55
N PRO A 71 -3.35 2.27 -0.10
CA PRO A 71 -4.17 3.07 -1.00
C PRO A 71 -3.38 4.25 -1.58
N LEU A 72 -3.68 4.66 -2.81
CA LEU A 72 -3.05 5.82 -3.46
C LEU A 72 -3.05 7.09 -2.59
N GLY A 73 -4.09 7.26 -1.76
CA GLY A 73 -4.21 8.38 -0.82
C GLY A 73 -3.00 8.58 0.10
N ILE A 74 -2.23 7.54 0.45
CA ILE A 74 -1.06 7.71 1.34
C ILE A 74 0.02 8.64 0.75
N LEU A 75 0.03 8.85 -0.58
CA LEU A 75 0.93 9.78 -1.26
C LEU A 75 0.35 11.19 -1.43
N LEU A 76 -0.91 11.40 -1.07
CA LEU A 76 -1.61 12.66 -1.29
C LEU A 76 -1.72 13.38 0.05
N ALA A 77 -0.98 14.47 0.18
CA ALA A 77 -1.07 15.35 1.34
C ALA A 77 -2.52 15.82 1.56
N ASP A 78 -2.92 15.87 2.82
CA ASP A 78 -4.25 16.23 3.32
C ASP A 78 -5.39 15.30 2.86
N SER A 79 -5.05 14.17 2.24
CA SER A 79 -6.04 13.17 1.87
C SER A 79 -6.54 12.38 3.08
N LEU A 80 -7.46 11.44 2.84
CA LEU A 80 -8.08 10.64 3.89
C LEU A 80 -8.68 11.51 5.01
N LEU A 81 -9.39 12.58 4.64
CA LEU A 81 -9.97 13.57 5.58
C LEU A 81 -8.91 14.26 6.46
N GLY A 82 -7.70 14.47 5.94
CA GLY A 82 -6.60 15.14 6.64
C GLY A 82 -5.74 14.22 7.51
N GLU A 83 -5.93 12.90 7.43
CA GLU A 83 -5.07 11.95 8.16
C GLU A 83 -3.65 11.87 7.58
N VAL A 84 -3.52 12.06 6.27
CA VAL A 84 -2.20 12.05 5.59
C VAL A 84 -1.62 13.44 5.64
N THR A 85 -0.58 13.64 6.43
CA THR A 85 0.09 14.95 6.50
C THR A 85 1.06 15.14 5.32
N PRO A 86 1.46 16.38 5.02
CA PRO A 86 2.51 16.65 4.02
C PRO A 86 3.82 15.91 4.31
N ALA A 87 4.22 15.79 5.59
CA ALA A 87 5.44 15.09 5.98
C ALA A 87 5.35 13.57 5.73
N MET A 88 4.18 12.96 5.97
CA MET A 88 3.93 11.56 5.61
C MET A 88 4.07 11.35 4.10
N ALA A 89 3.33 12.15 3.31
CA ALA A 89 3.32 12.05 1.85
C ALA A 89 4.74 12.22 1.27
N GLN A 90 5.49 13.21 1.75
CA GLN A 90 6.89 13.43 1.36
C GLN A 90 7.76 12.23 1.71
N ALA A 91 7.68 11.69 2.94
CA ALA A 91 8.51 10.57 3.36
C ALA A 91 8.24 9.30 2.54
N ILE A 92 6.97 9.02 2.24
CA ILE A 92 6.59 7.89 1.40
C ILE A 92 7.11 8.11 -0.03
N ALA A 93 6.92 9.30 -0.61
CA ALA A 93 7.36 9.61 -1.97
C ALA A 93 8.89 9.53 -2.14
N GLN A 94 9.64 10.09 -1.20
CA GLN A 94 11.11 10.16 -1.23
C GLN A 94 11.80 8.86 -0.82
N SER A 95 11.07 7.91 -0.22
CA SER A 95 11.59 6.58 0.10
C SER A 95 12.22 5.92 -1.14
N PRO A 96 13.35 5.18 -1.00
CA PRO A 96 13.87 4.36 -2.09
C PRO A 96 13.01 3.11 -2.37
N ALA A 97 12.02 2.81 -1.51
CA ALA A 97 11.15 1.65 -1.65
C ALA A 97 10.40 1.61 -2.99
N GLN A 98 10.13 0.40 -3.46
CA GLN A 98 9.11 0.17 -4.48
C GLN A 98 7.74 0.47 -3.86
N LYS A 99 6.96 1.36 -4.50
CA LYS A 99 5.59 1.66 -4.07
C LYS A 99 4.59 0.89 -4.91
N ILE A 100 3.70 0.15 -4.25
CA ILE A 100 2.58 -0.55 -4.88
C ILE A 100 1.29 0.07 -4.33
N LEU A 101 0.53 0.74 -5.20
CA LEU A 101 -0.57 1.60 -4.77
C LEU A 101 -1.89 1.10 -5.32
N ILE A 102 -2.87 0.97 -4.43
CA ILE A 102 -4.23 0.61 -4.80
C ILE A 102 -4.97 1.89 -5.19
N PRO A 103 -5.37 2.06 -6.46
CA PRO A 103 -6.19 3.19 -6.86
C PRO A 103 -7.52 3.09 -6.12
N ASN A 104 -7.90 4.16 -5.42
CA ASN A 104 -9.23 4.27 -4.85
C ASN A 104 -9.83 5.64 -5.19
N SER A 105 -11.12 5.67 -5.47
CA SER A 105 -11.84 6.84 -6.00
C SER A 105 -12.16 7.90 -4.94
N LYS A 106 -11.60 7.80 -3.73
CA LYS A 106 -11.96 8.68 -2.61
C LYS A 106 -11.10 9.95 -2.53
N CYS A 107 -10.12 10.07 -3.41
CA CYS A 107 -9.32 11.28 -3.55
C CYS A 107 -9.73 12.00 -4.85
N LYS A 108 -9.66 13.33 -4.91
CA LYS A 108 -9.93 14.13 -6.12
C LYS A 108 -8.80 13.98 -7.15
N VAL A 109 -8.44 12.74 -7.48
CA VAL A 109 -7.34 12.35 -8.33
C VAL A 109 -7.87 11.34 -9.33
N MET A 110 -7.61 11.61 -10.62
CA MET A 110 -7.86 10.68 -11.70
C MET A 110 -6.52 10.14 -12.19
N VAL A 111 -6.41 8.83 -12.33
CA VAL A 111 -5.21 8.17 -12.86
C VAL A 111 -5.56 7.64 -14.25
N THR A 112 -4.92 8.18 -15.28
CA THR A 112 -5.11 7.75 -16.67
C THR A 112 -4.47 6.38 -16.91
N GLY A 113 -5.05 5.57 -17.80
CA GLY A 113 -4.50 4.25 -18.14
C GLY A 113 -4.76 3.14 -17.12
N VAL A 114 -5.60 3.42 -16.11
CA VAL A 114 -6.04 2.41 -15.13
C VAL A 114 -7.29 1.69 -15.66
N ARG A 115 -7.27 0.36 -15.68
CA ARG A 115 -8.40 -0.50 -16.09
C ARG A 115 -9.52 -0.43 -15.07
N ASP A 116 -10.78 -0.39 -15.49
CA ASP A 116 -11.89 -0.48 -14.53
C ASP A 116 -11.99 -1.91 -13.97
N MET A 117 -11.72 -2.06 -12.67
CA MET A 117 -11.58 -3.34 -11.99
C MET A 117 -12.16 -3.24 -10.57
N ALA A 118 -12.64 -4.36 -10.03
CA ALA A 118 -13.06 -4.40 -8.64
C ALA A 118 -11.87 -4.22 -7.69
N LEU A 119 -12.11 -3.63 -6.52
CA LEU A 119 -11.08 -3.40 -5.50
C LEU A 119 -10.31 -4.67 -5.14
N SER A 120 -10.99 -5.82 -5.07
CA SER A 120 -10.38 -7.12 -4.79
C SER A 120 -9.37 -7.53 -5.86
N GLU A 121 -9.63 -7.20 -7.13
CA GLU A 121 -8.73 -7.54 -8.24
C GLU A 121 -7.48 -6.66 -8.23
N TYR A 122 -7.59 -5.37 -7.89
CA TYR A 122 -6.41 -4.53 -7.66
C TYR A 122 -5.56 -5.04 -6.51
N ILE A 123 -6.20 -5.49 -5.42
CA ILE A 123 -5.47 -6.05 -4.29
C ILE A 123 -4.75 -7.32 -4.73
N GLN A 124 -5.41 -8.22 -5.46
CA GLN A 124 -4.79 -9.44 -5.98
C GLN A 124 -3.57 -9.12 -6.86
N LEU A 125 -3.67 -8.18 -7.79
CA LEU A 125 -2.53 -7.70 -8.59
C LEU A 125 -1.39 -7.18 -7.70
N ALA A 126 -1.71 -6.46 -6.63
CA ALA A 126 -0.71 -5.97 -5.70
C ALA A 126 0.02 -7.10 -4.95
N ILE A 127 -0.68 -8.19 -4.60
CA ILE A 127 -0.08 -9.40 -4.01
C ILE A 127 0.87 -10.08 -4.98
N GLU A 128 0.46 -10.21 -6.25
CA GLU A 128 1.29 -10.79 -7.32
C GLU A 128 2.58 -9.97 -7.51
N LEU A 129 2.48 -8.64 -7.61
CA LEU A 129 3.65 -7.77 -7.74
C LEU A 129 4.61 -7.90 -6.55
N VAL A 130 4.10 -7.98 -5.31
CA VAL A 130 4.96 -8.21 -4.13
C VAL A 130 5.66 -9.57 -4.22
N THR A 131 4.93 -10.60 -4.63
CA THR A 131 5.46 -11.97 -4.76
C THR A 131 6.58 -12.02 -5.79
N ASP A 132 6.40 -11.35 -6.94
CA ASP A 132 7.38 -11.26 -8.02
C ASP A 132 8.64 -10.50 -7.58
N LEU A 133 8.48 -9.40 -6.83
CA LEU A 133 9.61 -8.63 -6.28
C LEU A 133 10.44 -9.44 -5.29
N ILE A 134 9.77 -10.23 -4.43
CA ILE A 134 10.46 -11.10 -3.47
C ILE A 134 11.15 -12.26 -4.19
N GLY A 135 10.49 -12.85 -5.20
CA GLY A 135 11.00 -13.97 -5.98
C GLY A 135 12.05 -13.61 -7.03
N GLY A 136 12.29 -12.31 -7.27
CA GLY A 136 13.23 -11.83 -8.30
C GLY A 136 12.75 -11.99 -9.74
N GLN A 137 11.44 -12.13 -9.96
CA GLN A 137 10.83 -12.37 -11.28
C GLN A 137 9.89 -11.23 -11.67
N PHE A 138 10.39 -9.99 -11.76
CA PHE A 138 9.55 -8.89 -12.24
C PHE A 138 9.57 -8.83 -13.77
N ASN A 139 8.60 -9.48 -14.43
CA ASN A 139 8.34 -9.31 -15.85
C ASN A 139 7.13 -8.38 -16.02
N MET A 140 7.39 -7.12 -16.40
CA MET A 140 6.33 -6.18 -16.76
C MET A 140 5.64 -6.67 -18.06
N GLN A 141 4.56 -7.44 -17.92
CA GLN A 141 3.65 -7.65 -19.05
C GLN A 141 2.89 -6.34 -19.28
N ASN A 142 3.41 -5.50 -20.17
CA ASN A 142 2.62 -4.48 -20.84
C ASN A 142 1.51 -5.20 -21.60
N ASN A 143 0.29 -5.18 -21.04
CA ASN A 143 -0.87 -5.53 -21.82
C ASN A 143 -1.28 -4.28 -22.60
N ASP A 144 -0.50 -3.97 -23.63
CA ASP A 144 -0.89 -3.08 -24.73
C ASP A 144 -2.03 -3.76 -25.50
N ASN A 145 -3.21 -3.82 -24.89
CA ASN A 145 -4.44 -3.97 -25.65
C ASN A 145 -4.73 -2.60 -26.26
N GLY A 146 -4.01 -2.33 -27.36
CA GLY A 146 -4.29 -1.24 -28.27
C GLY A 146 -5.73 -1.32 -28.75
N GLN A 147 -6.63 -0.65 -28.04
CA GLN A 147 -7.93 -0.27 -28.55
C GLN A 147 -8.06 1.24 -28.42
N THR A 148 -7.76 1.88 -29.55
CA THR A 148 -8.21 3.20 -29.93
C THR A 148 -9.73 3.23 -29.88
N LEU A 149 -10.30 4.15 -29.09
CA LEU A 149 -11.42 5.02 -29.48
C LEU A 149 -11.20 6.39 -28.82
#